data_AF-A0A936IEY1-F1
#
_entry.id   AF-A0A936IEY1-F1
#
_cell.length_a   1.000
_cell.length_b   1.000
_cell.length_c   1.000
_cell.angle_alpha   90.00
_cell.angle_beta   90.00
_cell.angle_gamma   90.00
#
_symmetry.space_group_name_H-M   'P 1'
#
loop_
_entity.id
_entity.type
_entity.pdbx_description
1 polymer ?
#
loop_
_entity_poly.entity_id
_entity_poly.type
_entity_poly.pdbx_seq_one_letter_code
_entity_poly.pdbx_strand_id
1 'polypeptide(L)'
;MFRLLADLRDLGPSPLAWRRHLLLESLRLVEGGTGVAAEIVPRGRPDKPRVLGAVIVGVREPRLVRVYRALVERSGGALGLPTDTGRVSATVVRTRQAMSVGQSWRQRPDLDPWRTLDCEYFICSSQGLPGGNGVHLIILTRPARARPFGEAERRVVALLHAELGRLWRGADDDLAADLPRPMQQTLELLLAGSSEGQIVDALVRSPHTVHDQVKRLYRHFHVNSRAQLLVRLAHSPLIRAPRLCVQLLKSDNDSRFDAVETEEAERLTDASATRPSRAVGRVPRG
;
A
#
# COMPACT_ATOMS: atom_id res chain seq x y z
N MET A 1 12.88 -12.48 -2.45
CA MET A 1 11.76 -11.90 -3.22
C MET A 1 10.52 -12.79 -3.23
N PHE A 2 10.56 -14.04 -3.71
CA PHE A 2 9.37 -14.90 -3.73
C PHE A 2 8.74 -15.14 -2.36
N ARG A 3 9.57 -15.24 -1.31
CA ARG A 3 9.11 -15.29 0.08
C ARG A 3 8.30 -14.04 0.46
N LEU A 4 8.81 -12.84 0.18
CA LEU A 4 8.09 -11.59 0.42
C LEU A 4 6.72 -11.58 -0.29
N LEU A 5 6.65 -12.03 -1.55
CA LEU A 5 5.36 -12.12 -2.24
C LEU A 5 4.41 -13.14 -1.60
N ALA A 6 4.92 -14.24 -1.03
CA ALA A 6 4.10 -15.18 -0.27
C ALA A 6 3.60 -14.55 1.03
N ASP A 7 4.49 -13.90 1.79
CA ASP A 7 4.14 -13.22 3.05
C ASP A 7 3.08 -12.13 2.82
N LEU A 8 3.19 -11.36 1.72
CA LEU A 8 2.19 -10.35 1.34
C LEU A 8 0.83 -10.95 1.00
N ARG A 9 0.80 -12.19 0.50
CA ARG A 9 -0.45 -12.92 0.24
C ARG A 9 -1.10 -13.38 1.53
N ASP A 10 -0.30 -13.77 2.51
CA ASP A 10 -0.79 -14.31 3.79
C ASP A 10 -1.25 -13.19 4.74
N LEU A 11 -0.75 -11.96 4.59
CA LEU A 11 -1.22 -10.78 5.33
C LEU A 11 -2.67 -10.35 4.97
N GLY A 12 -3.24 -10.96 3.93
CA GLY A 12 -4.67 -10.92 3.67
C GLY A 12 -5.23 -9.54 3.28
N PRO A 13 -6.46 -9.20 3.71
CA PRO A 13 -7.22 -8.09 3.13
C PRO A 13 -6.87 -6.71 3.66
N SER A 14 -5.97 -6.57 4.65
CA SER A 14 -5.66 -5.28 5.28
C SER A 14 -4.65 -4.49 4.43
N PRO A 15 -5.04 -3.37 3.78
CA PRO A 15 -4.14 -2.64 2.91
C PRO A 15 -2.96 -1.99 3.63
N LEU A 16 -3.15 -1.66 4.91
CA LEU A 16 -2.11 -1.05 5.74
C LEU A 16 -1.07 -2.10 6.15
N ALA A 17 -1.52 -3.28 6.60
CA ALA A 17 -0.64 -4.34 7.07
C ALA A 17 0.31 -4.84 5.98
N TRP A 18 -0.21 -5.16 4.79
CA TRP A 18 0.66 -5.65 3.71
C TRP A 18 1.60 -4.56 3.17
N ARG A 19 1.16 -3.29 3.09
CA ARG A 19 2.05 -2.19 2.67
C ARG A 19 3.18 -1.95 3.67
N ARG A 20 2.87 -2.00 4.97
CA ARG A 20 3.88 -1.87 6.03
C ARG A 20 4.92 -2.97 5.90
N HIS A 21 4.48 -4.23 5.75
CA HIS A 21 5.37 -5.36 5.55
C HIS A 21 6.20 -5.24 4.26
N LEU A 22 5.56 -4.88 3.14
CA LEU A 22 6.23 -4.61 1.87
C LEU A 22 7.37 -3.62 2.04
N LEU A 23 7.12 -2.49 2.71
CA LEU A 23 8.12 -1.46 2.91
C LEU A 23 9.26 -1.93 3.80
N LEU A 24 8.98 -2.54 4.94
CA LEU A 24 10.00 -3.02 5.86
C LEU A 24 10.95 -4.03 5.17
N GLU A 25 10.40 -4.98 4.43
CA GLU A 25 11.22 -5.97 3.72
C GLU A 25 11.92 -5.37 2.49
N SER A 26 11.28 -4.44 1.78
CA SER A 26 11.93 -3.72 0.67
C SER A 26 13.14 -2.93 1.16
N LEU A 27 12.99 -2.20 2.27
CA LEU A 27 14.08 -1.44 2.88
C LEU A 27 15.23 -2.34 3.31
N ARG A 28 14.95 -3.53 3.86
CA ARG A 28 16.00 -4.52 4.16
C ARG A 28 16.72 -4.99 2.89
N LEU A 29 15.97 -5.32 1.84
CA LEU A 29 16.53 -5.83 0.58
C LEU A 29 17.42 -4.82 -0.14
N VAL A 30 17.11 -3.52 -0.03
CA VAL A 30 17.86 -2.46 -0.70
C VAL A 30 18.66 -1.59 0.27
N GLU A 31 18.85 -2.00 1.53
CA GLU A 31 19.53 -1.19 2.56
C GLU A 31 19.03 0.28 2.58
N GLY A 32 17.71 0.45 2.54
CA GLY A 32 17.05 1.75 2.58
C GLY A 32 16.86 2.25 4.02
N GLY A 33 16.65 3.56 4.18
CA GLY A 33 16.35 4.20 5.47
C GLY A 33 14.86 4.36 5.70
N THR A 34 14.17 5.04 4.78
CA THR A 34 12.75 5.37 4.90
C THR A 34 11.99 4.88 3.68
N GLY A 35 10.76 4.41 3.88
CA GLY A 35 9.91 3.89 2.82
C GLY A 35 8.52 4.53 2.86
N VAL A 36 7.95 4.77 1.68
CA VAL A 36 6.56 5.20 1.50
C VAL A 36 5.89 4.32 0.46
N ALA A 37 4.71 3.79 0.77
CA ALA A 37 3.85 3.08 -0.17
C ALA A 37 2.48 3.75 -0.17
N ALA A 38 1.95 4.10 -1.34
CA ALA A 38 0.70 4.84 -1.45
C ALA A 38 -0.13 4.42 -2.65
N GLU A 39 -1.45 4.52 -2.54
CA GLU A 39 -2.37 4.49 -3.67
C GLU A 39 -2.84 5.89 -4.01
N ILE A 40 -2.81 6.22 -5.29
CA ILE A 40 -3.07 7.56 -5.79
C ILE A 40 -4.01 7.47 -6.98
N VAL A 41 -5.10 8.23 -6.95
CA VAL A 41 -6.05 8.34 -8.06
C VAL A 41 -6.16 9.78 -8.54
N PRO A 42 -6.31 10.05 -9.85
CA PRO A 42 -6.52 11.41 -10.35
C PRO A 42 -7.89 11.93 -9.90
N ARG A 43 -7.97 13.22 -9.55
CA ARG A 43 -9.22 13.85 -9.09
C ARG A 43 -9.73 14.85 -10.12
N GLY A 44 -10.09 14.39 -11.32
CA GLY A 44 -10.59 15.25 -12.42
C GLY A 44 -9.62 16.30 -12.96
N ARG A 45 -8.56 16.66 -12.20
CA ARG A 45 -7.41 17.45 -12.61
C ARG A 45 -6.12 16.70 -12.28
N PRO A 46 -5.12 16.70 -13.19
CA PRO A 46 -3.88 15.93 -13.02
C PRO A 46 -2.95 16.49 -11.92
N ASP A 47 -3.12 17.74 -11.51
CA ASP A 47 -2.28 18.45 -10.53
C ASP A 47 -2.68 18.21 -9.07
N LYS A 48 -3.83 17.59 -8.82
CA LYS A 48 -4.37 17.35 -7.48
C LYS A 48 -4.84 15.91 -7.32
N PRO A 49 -3.90 14.94 -7.32
CA PRO A 49 -4.29 13.57 -7.09
C PRO A 49 -4.85 13.38 -5.67
N ARG A 50 -5.73 12.40 -5.52
CA ARG A 50 -6.24 11.96 -4.22
C ARG A 50 -5.45 10.74 -3.77
N VAL A 51 -4.89 10.81 -2.56
CA VAL A 51 -4.26 9.66 -1.91
C VAL A 51 -5.36 8.83 -1.27
N LEU A 52 -5.45 7.56 -1.64
CA LEU A 52 -6.46 6.63 -1.11
C LEU A 52 -5.98 5.86 0.11
N GLY A 53 -4.71 5.99 0.46
CA GLY A 53 -4.09 5.29 1.57
C GLY A 53 -2.58 5.31 1.39
N ALA A 54 -1.86 5.57 2.47
CA ALA A 54 -0.40 5.56 2.44
C ALA A 54 0.17 5.01 3.74
N VAL A 55 1.28 4.28 3.64
CA VAL A 55 2.07 3.81 4.76
C VAL A 55 3.46 4.41 4.64
N ILE A 56 3.99 4.91 5.76
CA ILE A 56 5.32 5.50 5.87
C ILE A 56 6.05 4.76 6.99
N VAL A 57 7.27 4.27 6.72
CA VAL A 57 8.10 3.56 7.72
C VAL A 57 9.53 4.09 7.72
N GLY A 58 10.24 3.95 8.84
CA GLY A 58 11.65 4.35 8.95
C GLY A 58 11.88 5.84 9.25
N VAL A 59 10.80 6.61 9.46
CA VAL A 59 10.90 8.03 9.85
C VAL A 59 11.16 8.14 11.35
N ARG A 60 12.29 8.77 11.71
CA ARG A 60 12.64 9.01 13.13
C ARG A 60 11.98 10.24 13.74
N GLU A 61 11.70 11.25 12.92
CA GLU A 61 11.10 12.52 13.36
C GLU A 61 9.65 12.64 12.90
N PRO A 62 8.66 12.68 13.81
CA PRO A 62 7.24 12.73 13.45
C PRO A 62 6.85 13.89 12.53
N ARG A 63 7.52 15.04 12.65
CA ARG A 63 7.31 16.18 11.74
C ARG A 63 7.60 15.85 10.27
N LEU A 64 8.55 14.95 10.00
CA LEU A 64 8.90 14.55 8.64
C LEU A 64 7.83 13.67 8.02
N VAL A 65 7.00 12.97 8.81
CA VAL A 65 5.85 12.21 8.28
C VAL A 65 4.87 13.15 7.57
N ARG A 66 4.64 14.35 8.11
CA ARG A 66 3.82 15.38 7.46
C ARG A 66 4.43 15.86 6.13
N VAL A 67 5.75 15.97 6.08
CA VAL A 67 6.47 16.33 4.85
C VAL A 67 6.36 15.22 3.80
N TYR A 68 6.53 13.95 4.18
CA TYR A 68 6.32 12.81 3.30
C TYR A 68 4.87 12.71 2.80
N ARG A 69 3.87 12.99 3.65
CA ARG A 69 2.46 13.04 3.23
C ARG A 69 2.24 14.14 2.19
N ALA A 70 2.64 15.37 2.52
CA ALA A 70 2.50 16.51 1.60
C ALA A 70 3.24 16.28 0.29
N LEU A 71 4.36 15.57 0.34
CA LEU A 71 5.10 15.13 -0.82
C LEU A 71 4.25 14.19 -1.69
N VAL A 72 3.72 13.09 -1.15
CA VAL A 72 2.89 12.14 -1.93
C VAL A 72 1.70 12.84 -2.58
N GLU A 73 1.04 13.74 -1.84
CA GLU A 73 -0.11 14.52 -2.32
C GLU A 73 0.25 15.48 -3.47
N ARG A 74 1.46 16.07 -3.45
CA ARG A 74 1.93 17.02 -4.48
C ARG A 74 2.68 16.34 -5.63
N SER A 75 3.20 15.14 -5.41
CA SER A 75 4.21 14.53 -6.29
C SER A 75 3.68 13.83 -7.53
N GLY A 76 2.35 13.70 -7.66
CA GLY A 76 1.72 13.07 -8.84
C GLY A 76 2.24 13.63 -10.16
N GLY A 77 2.47 14.95 -10.24
CA GLY A 77 3.14 15.58 -11.40
C GLY A 77 4.66 15.72 -11.26
N ALA A 78 5.17 16.06 -10.06
CA ALA A 78 6.59 16.36 -9.84
C ALA A 78 7.51 15.17 -10.10
N LEU A 79 7.06 13.94 -9.82
CA LEU A 79 7.90 12.75 -10.05
C LEU A 79 7.92 12.29 -11.52
N GLY A 80 7.31 13.07 -12.43
CA GLY A 80 7.17 12.71 -13.84
C GLY A 80 6.48 11.35 -14.00
N LEU A 81 5.69 10.95 -13.00
CA LEU A 81 4.87 9.76 -13.07
C LEU A 81 3.94 9.98 -14.26
N PRO A 82 3.74 8.98 -15.12
CA PRO A 82 2.82 9.13 -16.24
C PRO A 82 1.45 9.53 -15.68
N THR A 83 1.10 10.80 -15.85
CA THR A 83 -0.22 11.37 -15.51
C THR A 83 -1.27 10.94 -16.52
N ASP A 84 -0.82 10.44 -17.68
CA ASP A 84 -1.66 9.76 -18.63
C ASP A 84 -1.96 8.35 -18.10
N THR A 85 -3.03 8.25 -17.30
CA THR A 85 -3.51 6.99 -16.73
C THR A 85 -4.07 6.04 -17.79
N GLY A 86 -4.20 6.49 -19.04
CA GLY A 86 -4.57 5.67 -20.18
C GLY A 86 -3.47 4.67 -20.54
N ARG A 87 -3.55 3.44 -19.99
CA ARG A 87 -2.73 2.26 -20.33
C ARG A 87 -1.35 2.12 -19.68
N VAL A 88 -1.08 2.71 -18.52
CA VAL A 88 0.16 2.39 -17.78
C VAL A 88 0.01 1.04 -17.07
N SER A 89 -0.06 -0.05 -17.83
CA SER A 89 0.05 -1.41 -17.27
C SER A 89 1.48 -1.69 -16.79
N ALA A 90 2.45 -0.90 -17.26
CA ALA A 90 3.87 -1.13 -17.01
C ALA A 90 4.35 -0.52 -15.69
N THR A 91 5.17 -1.28 -14.98
CA THR A 91 5.94 -0.79 -13.83
C THR A 91 7.01 0.18 -14.32
N VAL A 92 7.05 1.38 -13.76
CA VAL A 92 8.10 2.36 -14.03
C VAL A 92 8.92 2.55 -12.77
N VAL A 93 10.24 2.40 -12.86
CA VAL A 93 11.16 2.57 -11.71
C VAL A 93 12.28 3.51 -12.08
N ARG A 94 12.45 4.57 -11.30
CA ARG A 94 13.45 5.60 -11.49
C ARG A 94 14.20 5.87 -10.20
N THR A 95 15.51 6.02 -10.33
CA THR A 95 16.36 6.65 -9.30
C THR A 95 16.31 8.16 -9.46
N ARG A 96 16.65 8.92 -8.43
CA ARG A 96 16.88 10.37 -8.53
C ARG A 96 17.69 10.78 -9.76
N GLN A 97 18.82 10.13 -10.01
CA GLN A 97 19.74 10.45 -11.12
C GLN A 97 19.00 10.38 -12.47
N ALA A 98 18.31 9.26 -12.71
CA ALA A 98 17.49 9.04 -13.90
C ALA A 98 16.34 10.06 -14.08
N MET A 99 15.91 10.76 -13.02
CA MET A 99 14.87 11.79 -13.10
C MET A 99 15.40 13.20 -13.40
N SER A 100 16.73 13.37 -13.35
CA SER A 100 17.39 14.68 -13.48
C SER A 100 18.15 14.85 -14.81
N VAL A 101 17.84 14.03 -15.82
CA VAL A 101 18.46 14.16 -17.15
C VAL A 101 18.02 15.50 -17.76
N GLY A 102 18.94 16.49 -17.81
CA GLY A 102 18.74 17.77 -18.49
C GLY A 102 18.56 19.01 -17.59
N GLN A 103 18.26 18.86 -16.29
CA GLN A 103 18.25 19.96 -15.32
C GLN A 103 18.84 19.51 -14.00
N SER A 104 19.61 20.38 -13.33
CA SER A 104 20.12 20.04 -12.00
C SER A 104 18.94 19.86 -11.05
N TRP A 105 18.88 18.71 -10.37
CA TRP A 105 17.89 18.42 -9.33
C TRP A 105 17.74 19.57 -8.30
N ARG A 106 18.84 20.30 -8.07
CA ARG A 106 18.90 21.46 -7.16
C ARG A 106 18.19 22.72 -7.68
N GLN A 107 17.77 22.76 -8.94
CA GLN A 107 17.03 23.89 -9.52
C GLN A 107 15.52 23.66 -9.60
N ARG A 108 15.02 22.49 -9.19
CA ARG A 108 13.59 22.13 -9.17
C ARG A 108 12.93 22.57 -7.84
N PRO A 109 12.11 23.64 -7.81
CA PRO A 109 11.48 24.15 -6.59
C PRO A 109 10.33 23.25 -6.10
N ASP A 110 9.67 22.56 -7.01
CA ASP A 110 8.62 21.57 -6.73
C ASP A 110 9.14 20.34 -5.97
N LEU A 111 10.46 20.14 -5.96
CA LEU A 111 11.14 19.08 -5.22
C LEU A 111 11.79 19.56 -3.92
N ASP A 112 11.57 20.81 -3.52
CA ASP A 112 12.08 21.37 -2.26
C ASP A 112 11.70 20.55 -1.01
N PRO A 113 10.48 19.94 -0.90
CA PRO A 113 10.15 19.08 0.23
C PRO A 113 11.13 17.90 0.43
N TRP A 114 11.73 17.37 -0.64
CA TRP A 114 12.73 16.29 -0.53
C TRP A 114 14.01 16.74 0.15
N ARG A 115 14.36 18.03 0.05
CA ARG A 115 15.55 18.60 0.68
C ARG A 115 15.37 18.70 2.18
N THR A 116 14.16 19.09 2.62
CA THR A 116 13.76 19.13 4.02
C THR A 116 13.84 17.76 4.69
N LEU A 117 13.77 16.67 3.91
CA LEU A 117 13.82 15.30 4.40
C LEU A 117 15.24 14.72 4.54
N ASP A 118 16.30 15.47 4.22
CA ASP A 118 17.69 14.97 4.10
C ASP A 118 17.80 13.71 3.21
N CYS A 119 16.89 13.59 2.25
CA CYS A 119 16.74 12.44 1.36
C CYS A 119 17.45 12.71 0.04
N GLU A 120 18.75 12.54 0.03
CA GLU A 120 19.54 12.80 -1.17
C GLU A 120 19.40 11.70 -2.23
N TYR A 121 19.11 10.47 -1.82
CA TYR A 121 18.99 9.34 -2.74
C TYR A 121 17.65 8.65 -2.56
N PHE A 122 16.95 8.41 -3.67
CA PHE A 122 15.70 7.67 -3.66
C PHE A 122 15.52 6.82 -4.92
N ILE A 123 14.81 5.70 -4.74
CA ILE A 123 14.14 4.96 -5.81
C ILE A 123 12.65 5.27 -5.70
N CYS A 124 12.05 5.67 -6.81
CA CYS A 124 10.62 5.83 -6.97
C CYS A 124 10.13 4.79 -7.98
N SER A 125 9.10 4.04 -7.62
CA SER A 125 8.48 3.03 -8.46
C SER A 125 6.98 3.24 -8.50
N SER A 126 6.39 3.23 -9.69
CA SER A 126 4.96 3.35 -9.91
C SER A 126 4.42 2.18 -10.71
N GLN A 127 3.25 1.68 -10.32
CA GLN A 127 2.53 0.61 -10.99
C GLN A 127 1.09 1.07 -11.21
N GLY A 128 0.59 1.03 -12.44
CA GLY A 128 -0.84 1.29 -12.68
C GLY A 128 -1.70 0.24 -11.98
N LEU A 129 -2.77 0.71 -11.34
CA LEU A 129 -3.76 -0.13 -10.68
C LEU A 129 -4.69 -0.76 -11.74
N PRO A 130 -5.23 -1.95 -11.46
CA PRO A 130 -6.32 -2.51 -12.28
C PRO A 130 -7.52 -1.54 -12.36
N GLY A 131 -8.25 -1.58 -13.48
CA GLY A 131 -9.33 -0.61 -13.77
C GLY A 131 -8.87 0.77 -14.26
N GLY A 132 -7.56 1.03 -14.35
CA GLY A 132 -7.00 2.14 -15.14
C GLY A 132 -7.08 3.55 -14.53
N ASN A 133 -7.63 3.69 -13.32
CA ASN A 133 -7.89 5.00 -12.71
C ASN A 133 -6.97 5.32 -11.52
N GLY A 134 -5.78 4.74 -11.45
CA GLY A 134 -4.85 5.03 -10.36
C GLY A 134 -3.49 4.38 -10.49
N VAL A 135 -2.60 4.72 -9.57
CA VAL A 135 -1.26 4.16 -9.45
C VAL A 135 -0.98 3.76 -8.01
N HIS A 136 -0.29 2.64 -7.83
CA HIS A 136 0.43 2.32 -6.61
C HIS A 136 1.85 2.89 -6.71
N LEU A 137 2.31 3.55 -5.66
CA LEU A 137 3.61 4.19 -5.55
C LEU A 137 4.43 3.51 -4.46
N ILE A 138 5.71 3.26 -4.73
CA ILE A 138 6.73 2.88 -3.74
C ILE A 138 7.87 3.88 -3.85
N ILE A 139 8.21 4.54 -2.76
CA ILE A 139 9.38 5.40 -2.61
C ILE A 139 10.25 4.80 -1.53
N LEU A 140 11.53 4.57 -1.83
CA LEU A 140 12.54 4.17 -0.86
C LEU A 140 13.64 5.22 -0.87
N THR A 141 14.04 5.72 0.31
CA THR A 141 15.05 6.76 0.44
C THR A 141 16.24 6.30 1.27
N ARG A 142 17.37 6.98 1.07
CA ARG A 142 18.58 6.89 1.90
C ARG A 142 19.02 8.30 2.29
N PRO A 143 19.69 8.46 3.44
CA PRO A 143 20.21 9.76 3.88
C PRO A 143 21.34 10.25 2.96
N ALA A 144 21.62 11.55 3.01
CA ALA A 144 22.64 12.21 2.18
C ALA A 144 24.04 11.58 2.22
N ARG A 145 24.42 11.02 3.36
CA ARG A 145 25.75 10.42 3.58
C ARG A 145 25.88 8.97 3.10
N ALA A 146 24.79 8.35 2.64
CA ALA A 146 24.81 6.96 2.18
C ALA A 146 25.25 6.83 0.73
N ARG A 147 25.53 5.60 0.27
CA ARG A 147 25.77 5.35 -1.15
C ARG A 147 24.48 5.52 -1.98
N PRO A 148 24.56 6.08 -3.20
CA PRO A 148 23.44 6.09 -4.11
C PRO A 148 22.86 4.69 -4.35
N PHE A 149 21.58 4.61 -4.68
CA PHE A 149 21.00 3.37 -5.21
C PHE A 149 21.61 3.06 -6.57
N GLY A 150 22.12 1.84 -6.72
CA GLY A 150 22.65 1.32 -7.97
C GLY A 150 21.60 0.58 -8.80
N GLU A 151 22.06 0.03 -9.91
CA GLU A 151 21.22 -0.69 -10.87
C GLU A 151 20.62 -1.98 -10.28
N ALA A 152 21.35 -2.67 -9.40
CA ALA A 152 20.88 -3.88 -8.74
C ALA A 152 19.66 -3.60 -7.85
N GLU A 153 19.74 -2.59 -6.97
CA GLU A 153 18.62 -2.21 -6.11
C GLU A 153 17.41 -1.74 -6.93
N ARG A 154 17.65 -0.97 -8.01
CA ARG A 154 16.60 -0.55 -8.94
C ARG A 154 15.88 -1.75 -9.57
N ARG A 155 16.61 -2.77 -10.01
CA ARG A 155 16.03 -4.00 -10.60
C ARG A 155 15.21 -4.80 -9.59
N VAL A 156 15.68 -4.90 -8.34
CA VAL A 156 14.92 -5.57 -7.27
C VAL A 156 13.57 -4.90 -7.05
N VAL A 157 13.55 -3.58 -6.92
CA VAL A 157 12.30 -2.81 -6.74
C VAL A 157 11.39 -2.94 -7.97
N ALA A 158 11.96 -2.88 -9.17
CA ALA A 158 11.22 -3.06 -10.42
C ALA A 158 10.54 -4.41 -10.51
N LEU A 159 11.27 -5.49 -10.24
CA LEU A 159 10.72 -6.84 -10.29
C LEU A 159 9.64 -7.04 -9.22
N LEU A 160 9.90 -6.60 -7.98
CA LEU A 160 8.93 -6.68 -6.89
C LEU A 160 7.62 -5.96 -7.22
N HIS A 161 7.70 -4.71 -7.68
CA HIS A 161 6.50 -3.92 -7.99
C HIS A 161 5.77 -4.43 -9.24
N ALA A 162 6.49 -5.00 -10.21
CA ALA A 162 5.91 -5.67 -11.37
C ALA A 162 5.14 -6.95 -10.97
N GLU A 163 5.70 -7.76 -10.07
CA GLU A 163 5.00 -8.95 -9.55
C GLU A 163 3.74 -8.57 -8.75
N LEU A 164 3.79 -7.50 -7.97
CA LEU A 164 2.59 -6.95 -7.32
C LEU A 164 1.54 -6.52 -8.37
N GLY A 165 1.97 -5.83 -9.42
CA GLY A 165 1.10 -5.47 -10.54
C GLY A 165 0.46 -6.68 -11.22
N ARG A 166 1.21 -7.78 -11.39
CA ARG A 166 0.68 -9.05 -11.92
C ARG A 166 -0.36 -9.66 -10.97
N LEU A 167 -0.09 -9.64 -9.66
CA LEU A 167 -1.02 -10.14 -8.64
C LEU A 167 -2.34 -9.38 -8.66
N TRP A 168 -2.30 -8.05 -8.77
CA TRP A 168 -3.53 -7.25 -8.81
C TRP A 168 -4.31 -7.45 -10.10
N ARG A 169 -3.65 -7.57 -11.25
CA ARG A 169 -4.34 -7.86 -12.53
C ARG A 169 -4.98 -9.25 -12.53
N GLY A 170 -4.30 -10.24 -11.99
CA GLY A 170 -4.84 -11.59 -11.86
C GLY A 170 -6.03 -11.68 -10.89
N ALA A 171 -6.22 -10.69 -10.01
CA ALA A 171 -7.39 -10.60 -9.15
C ALA A 171 -8.61 -9.94 -9.81
N ASP A 172 -8.39 -9.08 -10.81
CA ASP A 172 -9.45 -8.41 -11.58
C ASP A 172 -10.08 -9.34 -12.64
N ASP A 173 -9.30 -10.28 -13.18
CA ASP A 173 -9.75 -11.28 -14.16
C ASP A 173 -10.60 -12.43 -13.57
N ASP A 174 -10.94 -12.37 -12.28
CA ASP A 174 -11.26 -13.57 -11.52
C ASP A 174 -12.67 -13.54 -10.88
N LEU A 175 -13.30 -14.72 -10.88
CA LEU A 175 -14.75 -14.97 -10.74
C LEU A 175 -15.41 -14.30 -9.51
N ALA A 176 -14.68 -13.97 -8.45
CA ALA A 176 -15.25 -13.33 -7.27
C ALA A 176 -15.62 -11.85 -7.47
N ALA A 177 -15.02 -11.17 -8.46
CA ALA A 177 -15.31 -9.76 -8.74
C ALA A 177 -16.78 -9.56 -9.19
N ASP A 178 -17.37 -10.56 -9.83
CA ASP A 178 -18.76 -10.56 -10.30
C ASP A 178 -19.78 -11.00 -9.23
N LEU A 179 -19.33 -11.37 -8.04
CA LEU A 179 -20.24 -11.80 -6.98
C LEU A 179 -21.06 -10.62 -6.44
N PRO A 180 -22.39 -10.77 -6.31
CA PRO A 180 -23.20 -9.82 -5.55
C PRO A 180 -22.67 -9.66 -4.12
N ARG A 181 -22.73 -8.44 -3.57
CA ARG A 181 -22.22 -8.09 -2.23
C ARG A 181 -22.61 -9.10 -1.12
N PRO A 182 -23.86 -9.59 -1.02
CA PRO A 182 -24.21 -10.58 0.00
C PRO A 182 -23.47 -11.92 -0.15
N MET A 183 -23.18 -12.33 -1.39
CA MET A 183 -22.40 -13.54 -1.65
C MET A 183 -20.92 -13.34 -1.34
N GLN A 184 -20.36 -12.14 -1.58
CA GLN A 184 -18.99 -11.79 -1.17
C GLN A 184 -18.82 -11.89 0.35
N GLN A 185 -19.75 -11.30 1.12
CA GLN A 185 -19.71 -11.36 2.60
C GLN A 185 -19.81 -12.79 3.13
N THR A 186 -20.70 -13.59 2.55
CA THR A 186 -20.83 -15.02 2.89
C THR A 186 -19.54 -15.78 2.57
N LEU A 187 -18.95 -15.51 1.40
CA LEU A 187 -17.69 -16.12 0.99
C LEU A 187 -16.55 -15.76 1.96
N GLU A 188 -16.41 -14.49 2.32
CA GLU A 188 -15.39 -14.04 3.28
C GLU A 188 -15.48 -14.78 4.62
N LEU A 189 -16.68 -14.95 5.17
CA LEU A 189 -16.89 -15.67 6.42
C LEU A 189 -16.64 -17.18 6.28
N LEU A 190 -17.03 -17.80 5.14
CA LEU A 190 -16.69 -19.20 4.86
C LEU A 190 -15.16 -19.40 4.81
N LEU A 191 -14.43 -18.48 4.19
CA LEU A 191 -12.98 -18.50 4.10
C LEU A 191 -12.31 -18.26 5.45
N ALA A 192 -12.92 -17.46 6.31
CA ALA A 192 -12.51 -17.27 7.70
C ALA A 192 -12.82 -18.48 8.60
N GLY A 193 -13.44 -19.55 8.06
CA GLY A 193 -13.73 -20.78 8.79
C GLY A 193 -15.09 -20.80 9.49
N SER A 194 -15.91 -19.75 9.37
CA SER A 194 -17.23 -19.69 10.01
C SER A 194 -18.17 -20.77 9.47
N SER A 195 -18.96 -21.41 10.33
CA SER A 195 -20.06 -22.30 9.95
C SER A 195 -21.26 -21.51 9.41
N GLU A 196 -22.19 -22.15 8.72
CA GLU A 196 -23.40 -21.46 8.22
C GLU A 196 -24.22 -20.82 9.34
N GLY A 197 -24.30 -21.46 10.51
CA GLY A 197 -24.94 -20.89 11.69
C GLY A 197 -24.23 -19.62 12.19
N GLN A 198 -22.89 -19.64 12.25
CA GLN A 198 -22.13 -18.45 12.62
C GLN A 198 -22.29 -17.30 11.61
N ILE A 199 -22.47 -17.63 10.32
CA ILE A 199 -22.70 -16.64 9.27
C ILE A 199 -24.09 -16.00 9.40
N VAL A 200 -25.10 -16.81 9.73
CA VAL A 200 -26.46 -16.34 10.05
C VAL A 200 -26.42 -15.27 11.13
N ASP A 201 -25.72 -15.57 12.24
CA ASP A 201 -25.59 -14.67 13.37
C ASP A 201 -24.80 -13.40 12.98
N ALA A 202 -23.69 -13.56 12.27
CA ALA A 202 -22.81 -12.45 11.90
C ALA A 202 -23.45 -11.46 10.90
N LEU A 203 -24.25 -11.95 9.95
CA LEU A 203 -24.88 -11.13 8.92
C LEU A 203 -26.31 -10.71 9.26
N VAL A 204 -26.86 -11.20 10.38
CA VAL A 204 -28.26 -10.99 10.80
C VAL A 204 -29.22 -11.39 9.67
N ARG A 205 -29.07 -12.61 9.15
CA ARG A 205 -29.85 -13.17 8.02
C ARG A 205 -30.50 -14.49 8.39
N SER A 206 -31.56 -14.89 7.70
CA SER A 206 -32.18 -16.20 7.96
C SER A 206 -31.26 -17.36 7.52
N PRO A 207 -31.31 -18.52 8.20
CA PRO A 207 -30.59 -19.73 7.79
C PRO A 207 -30.82 -20.12 6.34
N HIS A 208 -32.06 -19.97 5.87
CA HIS A 208 -32.42 -20.24 4.49
C HIS A 208 -31.68 -19.33 3.49
N THR A 209 -31.56 -18.03 3.80
CA THR A 209 -30.83 -17.07 2.95
C THR A 209 -29.35 -17.41 2.85
N VAL A 210 -28.72 -17.72 3.98
CA VAL A 210 -27.29 -18.08 4.00
C VAL A 210 -27.05 -19.36 3.23
N HIS A 211 -27.86 -20.40 3.45
CA HIS A 211 -27.77 -21.68 2.71
C HIS A 211 -27.88 -21.47 1.19
N ASP A 212 -28.83 -20.66 0.75
CA ASP A 212 -29.01 -20.36 -0.67
C ASP A 212 -27.83 -19.57 -1.25
N GLN A 213 -27.25 -18.64 -0.48
CA GLN A 213 -26.03 -17.94 -0.86
C GLN A 213 -24.85 -18.89 -0.98
N VAL A 214 -24.67 -19.83 -0.05
CA VAL A 214 -23.64 -20.88 -0.11
C VAL A 214 -23.82 -21.75 -1.36
N LYS A 215 -25.04 -22.20 -1.65
CA LYS A 215 -25.34 -22.96 -2.88
C LYS A 215 -25.05 -22.17 -4.15
N ARG A 216 -25.37 -20.86 -4.16
CA ARG A 216 -25.04 -19.99 -5.29
C ARG A 216 -23.54 -19.84 -5.44
N LEU A 217 -22.78 -19.74 -4.35
CA LEU A 217 -21.32 -19.72 -4.38
C LEU A 217 -20.76 -21.02 -4.96
N TYR A 218 -21.26 -22.18 -4.53
CA TYR A 218 -20.85 -23.47 -5.09
C TYR A 218 -21.07 -23.54 -6.60
N ARG A 219 -22.26 -23.14 -7.08
CA ARG A 219 -22.56 -23.08 -8.52
C ARG A 219 -21.66 -22.09 -9.26
N HIS A 220 -21.44 -20.91 -8.69
CA HIS A 220 -20.61 -19.84 -9.28
C HIS A 220 -19.16 -20.29 -9.47
N PHE A 221 -18.60 -21.02 -8.51
CA PHE A 221 -17.22 -21.53 -8.59
C PHE A 221 -17.11 -22.93 -9.20
N HIS A 222 -18.21 -23.49 -9.69
CA HIS A 222 -18.29 -24.85 -10.25
C HIS A 222 -17.74 -25.93 -9.29
N VAL A 223 -18.12 -25.84 -8.02
CA VAL A 223 -17.76 -26.81 -6.97
C VAL A 223 -19.02 -27.36 -6.29
N ASN A 224 -18.90 -28.50 -5.62
CA ASN A 224 -20.04 -29.18 -4.99
C ASN A 224 -19.98 -29.22 -3.46
N SER A 225 -18.93 -28.69 -2.86
CA SER A 225 -18.75 -28.71 -1.41
C SER A 225 -17.90 -27.57 -0.90
N ARG A 226 -17.98 -27.31 0.40
CA ARG A 226 -17.12 -26.35 1.09
C ARG A 226 -15.64 -26.67 0.89
N ALA A 227 -15.25 -27.94 1.07
CA ALA A 227 -13.85 -28.35 0.91
C ALA A 227 -13.34 -28.06 -0.50
N GLN A 228 -14.14 -28.38 -1.53
CA GLN A 228 -13.79 -28.06 -2.91
C GLN A 228 -13.73 -26.55 -3.15
N LEU A 229 -14.64 -25.76 -2.59
CA LEU A 229 -14.58 -24.29 -2.65
C LEU A 229 -13.27 -23.76 -2.04
N LEU A 230 -12.92 -24.22 -0.85
CA LEU A 230 -11.68 -23.82 -0.17
C LEU A 230 -10.44 -24.21 -0.97
N VAL A 231 -10.38 -25.44 -1.49
CA VAL A 231 -9.26 -25.88 -2.35
C VAL A 231 -9.19 -25.05 -3.63
N ARG A 232 -10.32 -24.84 -4.31
CA ARG A 232 -10.38 -24.07 -5.55
C ARG A 232 -9.87 -22.66 -5.34
N LEU A 233 -10.23 -22.03 -4.23
CA LEU A 233 -9.84 -20.66 -3.93
C LEU A 233 -8.47 -20.53 -3.26
N ALA A 234 -7.99 -21.55 -2.54
CA ALA A 234 -6.63 -21.58 -2.01
C ALA A 234 -5.57 -21.54 -3.12
N HIS A 235 -5.92 -22.01 -4.31
CA HIS A 235 -5.11 -21.94 -5.53
C HIS A 235 -5.49 -20.76 -6.45
N SER A 236 -6.54 -20.00 -6.12
CA SER A 236 -6.93 -18.82 -6.88
C SER A 236 -6.13 -17.59 -6.40
N PRO A 237 -5.68 -16.73 -7.33
CA PRO A 237 -5.05 -15.46 -6.99
C PRO A 237 -5.97 -14.50 -6.21
N LEU A 238 -7.31 -14.70 -6.23
CA LEU A 238 -8.31 -13.85 -5.55
C LEU A 238 -8.15 -13.71 -4.04
N ILE A 239 -7.87 -14.81 -3.34
CA ILE A 239 -7.76 -14.78 -1.87
C ILE A 239 -6.42 -14.17 -1.43
N ARG A 240 -5.44 -14.21 -2.32
CA ARG A 240 -4.04 -13.98 -2.01
C ARG A 240 -3.54 -12.64 -2.53
N ALA A 241 -4.24 -11.98 -3.44
CA ALA A 241 -3.82 -10.66 -3.88
C ALA A 241 -3.96 -9.65 -2.72
N PRO A 242 -2.91 -8.87 -2.41
CA PRO A 242 -3.02 -7.80 -1.42
C PRO A 242 -4.13 -6.82 -1.84
N ARG A 243 -5.16 -6.65 -0.99
CA ARG A 243 -6.29 -5.77 -1.31
C ARG A 243 -5.84 -4.32 -1.47
N LEU A 244 -6.34 -3.68 -2.51
CA LEU A 244 -6.10 -2.27 -2.80
C LEU A 244 -7.13 -1.39 -2.09
N CYS A 245 -6.73 -0.19 -1.66
CA CYS A 245 -7.65 0.80 -1.10
C CYS A 245 -8.72 1.21 -2.12
N VAL A 246 -8.39 1.30 -3.41
CA VAL A 246 -9.37 1.59 -4.48
C VAL A 246 -10.52 0.57 -4.54
N GLN A 247 -10.26 -0.69 -4.14
CA GLN A 247 -11.29 -1.73 -4.10
C GLN A 247 -12.25 -1.54 -2.91
N LEU A 248 -11.80 -0.87 -1.85
CA LEU A 248 -12.61 -0.57 -0.65
C LEU A 248 -13.49 0.68 -0.82
N LEU A 249 -13.16 1.57 -1.75
CA LEU A 249 -13.95 2.78 -2.03
C LEU A 249 -15.30 2.51 -2.67
N LYS A 250 -15.53 1.30 -3.22
CA LYS A 250 -16.83 0.91 -3.78
C LYS A 250 -17.94 0.80 -2.72
N SER A 251 -17.64 0.92 -1.42
CA SER A 251 -18.63 0.92 -0.33
C SER A 251 -18.81 2.31 0.31
N ASP A 252 -19.84 3.05 -0.12
CA ASP A 252 -20.63 4.13 0.52
C ASP A 252 -20.04 5.13 1.52
N ASN A 253 -18.73 5.22 1.73
CA ASN A 253 -18.17 6.28 2.57
C ASN A 253 -16.80 6.74 2.06
N ASP A 254 -16.86 7.72 1.18
CA ASP A 254 -15.74 8.36 0.48
C ASP A 254 -14.75 9.08 1.44
N SER A 255 -14.98 9.06 2.76
CA SER A 255 -14.18 9.79 3.76
C SER A 255 -13.16 8.92 4.53
N ARG A 256 -13.23 7.58 4.46
CA ARG A 256 -12.59 6.72 5.47
C ARG A 256 -11.11 6.39 5.28
N PHE A 257 -10.51 6.64 4.12
CA PHE A 257 -9.15 6.17 3.82
C PHE A 257 -8.06 7.25 3.75
N ASP A 258 -8.24 8.36 4.49
CA ASP A 258 -7.14 9.31 4.77
C ASP A 258 -6.14 8.77 5.82
N ALA A 259 -6.35 7.54 6.30
CA ALA A 259 -5.50 6.87 7.28
C ALA A 259 -4.11 6.58 6.71
N VAL A 260 -3.21 7.55 6.87
CA VAL A 260 -1.80 7.26 7.06
C VAL A 260 -1.71 6.67 8.45
N GLU A 261 -1.23 5.44 8.57
CA GLU A 261 -0.89 4.89 9.88
C GLU A 261 0.30 5.69 10.44
N THR A 262 -0.03 6.77 11.16
CA THR A 262 0.91 7.54 11.98
C THR A 262 1.05 6.99 13.39
N GLU A 263 0.30 5.94 13.78
CA GLU A 263 0.22 5.49 15.18
C GLU A 263 1.60 5.33 15.85
N GLU A 264 2.62 4.85 15.12
CA GLU A 264 3.97 4.69 15.66
C GLU A 264 4.71 6.04 15.81
N ALA A 265 4.50 6.99 14.89
CA ALA A 265 5.04 8.34 14.96
C ALA A 265 4.30 9.20 16.01
N GLU A 266 3.00 9.03 16.16
CA GLU A 266 2.18 9.67 17.19
C GLU A 266 2.54 9.15 18.58
N ARG A 267 2.68 7.82 18.77
CA ARG A 267 3.21 7.22 20.02
C ARG A 267 4.61 7.72 20.36
N LEU A 268 5.49 7.92 19.37
CA LEU A 268 6.83 8.52 19.57
C LEU A 268 6.78 10.03 19.89
N THR A 269 5.79 10.75 19.36
CA THR A 269 5.57 12.18 19.66
C THR A 269 5.08 12.35 21.10
N ASP A 270 4.11 11.53 21.51
CA ASP A 270 3.53 11.55 22.87
C ASP A 270 4.55 11.10 23.93
N ALA A 271 5.37 10.09 23.63
CA ALA A 271 6.45 9.63 24.51
C ALA A 271 7.60 10.65 24.65
N SER A 272 7.82 11.49 23.63
CA SER A 272 8.81 12.57 23.69
C SER A 272 8.30 13.79 24.45
N ALA A 273 6.98 14.02 24.47
CA ALA A 273 6.34 15.10 25.22
C ALA A 273 6.28 14.83 26.74
N THR A 274 6.43 13.58 27.19
CA THR A 274 6.33 13.17 28.60
C THR A 274 7.66 13.03 29.35
N ARG A 275 8.81 13.35 28.76
CA ARG A 275 10.08 13.40 29.53
C ARG A 275 10.20 14.74 30.27
N PRO A 276 10.04 14.80 31.61
CA PRO A 276 10.33 16.01 32.35
C PRO A 276 11.82 16.34 32.18
N SER A 277 12.08 17.60 31.82
CA SER A 277 13.41 18.19 31.78
C SER A 277 14.10 17.94 33.13
N ARG A 278 15.07 17.02 33.17
CA ARG A 278 15.94 16.85 34.34
C ARG A 278 16.72 18.15 34.48
N ALA A 279 16.31 18.96 35.44
CA ALA A 279 16.99 20.17 35.84
C ALA A 279 18.47 19.86 36.08
N VAL A 280 19.33 20.47 35.28
CA VAL A 280 20.78 20.49 35.47
C VAL A 280 21.03 21.20 36.80
N GLY A 281 21.40 20.43 37.82
CA GLY A 281 21.78 20.94 39.12
C GLY A 281 22.97 21.90 38.98
N ARG A 282 22.77 23.14 39.44
CA ARG A 282 23.86 24.10 39.68
C ARG A 282 24.84 23.49 40.67
N VAL A 283 26.10 23.34 40.25
CA VAL A 283 27.23 23.10 41.16
C VAL A 283 27.52 24.41 41.90
N PRO A 284 27.61 24.41 43.24
CA PRO A 284 28.01 25.60 43.98
C PRO A 284 29.53 25.79 43.83
N ARG A 285 29.95 27.02 43.52
CA ARG A 285 31.36 27.42 43.59
C ARG A 285 31.72 27.61 45.07
N GLY A 286 32.60 26.75 45.57
CA GLY A 286 33.46 27.05 46.71
C GLY A 286 34.77 27.66 46.21
#